data_AF-A0A0G2GXU7-F1
#
_entry.id   AF-A0A0G2GXU7-F1
#
_cell.length_a   1.000
_cell.length_b   1.000
_cell.length_c   1.000
_cell.angle_alpha   90.00
_cell.angle_beta   90.00
_cell.angle_gamma   90.00
#
_symmetry.space_group_name_H-M   'P 1'
#
loop_
_entity.id
_entity.type
_entity.pdbx_description
1 polymer ?
#
loop_
_entity_poly.entity_id
_entity_poly.type
_entity_poly.pdbx_seq_one_letter_code
_entity_poly.pdbx_strand_id
1 'polypeptide(L)'
;MSFTAAKIIDVAFDIVVGRGGQFILGWVSYRVHSDVCTRLAEQFGLRYNTFAAITLHPNQVRTLGSAVREWRLSKTNLRMTLTLVWIFLAMAYVLAYPTIVSAASSLVGATTTAISLPNNGTAPLEDFFETASYRLNHTGLDGMPSSWIVSVNDVTRIGDLVYDVCSQIMRFKTAGGGWGGTSYNNFIVNGTTYTLSNDTQVACGFYYEGAFVRADTSKQSSIQTFYDNLITCIPDSDRYQWGVSWELLLILLILQITWSTTLLLVWIDATFHSDLVQKGRNMGTWRALLDLAEPLSKALGVDVGLYSQDELDQIVRQHQLPVKYEIKSDEDRNGGLVQNVSLVFNSEASDGGVQRHL
;
A
#
# COMPACT_ATOMS: atom_id res chain seq x y z
N MET A 1 2.66 -5.05 21.04
CA MET A 1 2.67 -3.61 21.42
C MET A 1 1.29 -3.22 21.93
N SER A 2 1.15 -2.17 22.73
CA SER A 2 -0.17 -1.69 23.18
C SER A 2 -0.96 -1.08 22.01
N PHE A 3 -2.28 -1.05 22.12
CA PHE A 3 -3.17 -0.46 21.11
C PHE A 3 -2.79 0.99 20.77
N THR A 4 -2.55 1.80 21.80
CA THR A 4 -2.20 3.22 21.64
C THR A 4 -0.87 3.39 20.91
N ALA A 5 0.15 2.59 21.25
CA ALA A 5 1.43 2.64 20.57
C ALA A 5 1.30 2.28 19.08
N ALA A 6 0.55 1.21 18.77
CA ALA A 6 0.33 0.79 17.40
C ALA A 6 -0.42 1.86 16.57
N LYS A 7 -1.43 2.50 17.16
CA LYS A 7 -2.15 3.62 16.52
C LYS A 7 -1.28 4.84 16.23
N ILE A 8 -0.37 5.18 17.13
CA ILE A 8 0.53 6.32 16.91
C ILE A 8 1.45 6.04 15.71
N ILE A 9 1.96 4.80 15.59
CA ILE A 9 2.79 4.39 14.46
C ILE A 9 2.00 4.50 13.15
N ASP A 10 0.76 4.01 13.13
CA ASP A 10 -0.12 4.06 11.96
C ASP A 10 -0.37 5.50 11.49
N VAL A 11 -0.74 6.40 12.42
CA VAL A 11 -0.93 7.82 12.12
C VAL A 11 0.36 8.49 11.62
N ALA A 12 1.51 8.18 12.24
CA ALA A 12 2.79 8.72 11.82
C ALA A 12 3.16 8.26 10.40
N PHE A 13 2.90 6.99 10.08
CA PHE A 13 3.13 6.42 8.76
C PHE A 13 2.25 7.08 7.69
N ASP A 14 0.95 7.27 7.96
CA ASP A 14 0.02 7.93 7.03
C ASP A 14 0.39 9.39 6.75
N ILE A 15 0.89 10.11 7.76
CA ILE A 15 1.33 11.50 7.58
C ILE A 15 2.63 11.53 6.76
N VAL A 16 3.64 10.77 7.16
CA VAL A 16 4.98 10.86 6.55
C VAL A 16 4.99 10.22 5.17
N VAL A 17 4.54 8.97 5.07
CA VAL A 17 4.58 8.20 3.82
C VAL A 17 3.41 8.55 2.94
N GLY A 18 2.18 8.55 3.48
CA GLY A 18 0.98 8.87 2.71
C GLY A 18 0.96 10.31 2.21
N ARG A 19 0.93 11.29 3.12
CA ARG A 19 0.84 12.72 2.75
C ARG A 19 2.16 13.31 2.26
N GLY A 20 3.27 12.98 2.90
CA GLY A 20 4.60 13.41 2.45
C GLY A 20 4.94 12.87 1.06
N GLY A 21 4.66 11.58 0.81
CA GLY A 21 4.80 10.98 -0.51
C GLY A 21 3.90 11.66 -1.56
N GLN A 22 2.63 11.90 -1.24
CA GLN A 22 1.70 12.62 -2.13
C GLN A 22 2.22 14.01 -2.52
N PHE A 23 2.79 14.76 -1.58
CA PHE A 23 3.34 16.08 -1.86
C PHE A 23 4.51 16.00 -2.86
N ILE A 24 5.44 15.07 -2.65
CA ILE A 24 6.58 14.86 -3.55
C ILE A 24 6.11 14.44 -4.95
N LEU A 25 5.18 13.48 -5.02
CA LEU A 25 4.60 13.03 -6.29
C LEU A 25 3.87 14.17 -7.01
N GLY A 26 3.12 14.99 -6.29
CA GLY A 26 2.44 16.18 -6.82
C GLY A 26 3.43 17.22 -7.36
N TRP A 27 4.52 17.48 -6.65
CA TRP A 27 5.57 18.40 -7.09
C TRP A 27 6.25 17.94 -8.39
N VAL A 28 6.65 16.67 -8.44
CA VAL A 28 7.26 16.07 -9.64
C VAL A 28 6.26 16.06 -10.80
N SER A 29 4.99 15.72 -10.52
CA SER A 29 3.92 15.77 -11.52
C SER A 29 3.81 17.16 -12.09
N TYR A 30 3.66 18.19 -11.26
CA TYR A 30 3.48 19.56 -11.70
C TYR A 30 4.55 19.98 -12.71
N ARG A 31 5.82 19.66 -12.44
CA ARG A 31 6.94 19.94 -13.36
C ARG A 31 6.79 19.24 -14.70
N VAL A 32 6.53 17.94 -14.72
CA VAL A 32 6.39 17.22 -15.99
C VAL A 32 5.15 17.66 -16.75
N HIS A 33 4.04 17.89 -16.06
CA HIS A 33 2.79 18.28 -16.68
C HIS A 33 2.88 19.67 -17.34
N SER A 34 3.63 20.63 -16.77
CA SER A 34 3.86 21.92 -17.42
C SER A 34 4.62 21.80 -18.74
N ASP A 35 5.64 20.94 -18.78
CA ASP A 35 6.47 20.74 -19.99
C ASP A 35 5.65 20.05 -21.09
N VAL A 36 4.84 19.07 -20.70
CA VAL A 36 3.96 18.34 -21.61
C VAL A 36 2.87 19.25 -22.18
N CYS A 37 2.25 20.08 -21.35
CA CYS A 37 1.26 21.07 -21.81
C CYS A 37 1.89 22.07 -22.80
N THR A 38 3.13 22.48 -22.55
CA THR A 38 3.88 23.37 -23.46
C THR A 38 4.09 22.70 -24.82
N ARG A 39 4.53 21.44 -24.84
CA ARG A 39 4.66 20.68 -26.08
C ARG A 39 3.33 20.47 -26.82
N LEU A 40 2.25 20.17 -26.11
CA LEU A 40 0.93 20.01 -26.73
C LEU A 40 0.48 21.30 -27.43
N ALA A 41 0.80 22.45 -26.84
CA ALA A 41 0.51 23.76 -27.42
C ALA A 41 1.37 24.07 -28.67
N GLU A 42 2.62 23.61 -28.71
CA GLU A 42 3.45 23.71 -29.92
C GLU A 42 2.95 22.83 -31.06
N GLN A 43 2.63 21.56 -30.77
CA GLN A 43 2.47 20.55 -31.80
C GLN A 43 1.08 20.56 -32.45
N PHE A 44 0.02 20.70 -31.64
CA PHE A 44 -1.34 20.45 -32.11
C PHE A 44 -2.20 21.70 -32.23
N GLY A 45 -1.75 22.83 -31.68
CA GLY A 45 -2.53 24.06 -31.62
C GLY A 45 -3.80 23.86 -30.78
N LEU A 46 -3.75 24.23 -29.50
CA LEU A 46 -4.91 24.05 -28.61
C LEU A 46 -5.98 25.10 -28.93
N ARG A 47 -7.27 24.75 -28.80
CA ARG A 47 -8.34 25.78 -28.86
C ARG A 47 -8.08 26.79 -27.74
N TYR A 48 -8.28 28.08 -28.03
CA TYR A 48 -8.02 29.17 -27.08
C TYR A 48 -8.65 28.92 -25.70
N ASN A 49 -9.92 28.50 -25.66
CA ASN A 49 -10.62 28.19 -24.40
C ASN A 49 -9.99 27.03 -23.62
N THR A 50 -9.50 26.01 -24.31
CA THR A 50 -8.88 24.83 -23.68
C THR A 50 -7.49 25.16 -23.16
N PHE A 51 -6.72 25.95 -23.93
CA PHE A 51 -5.44 26.48 -23.49
C PHE A 51 -5.59 27.42 -22.29
N ALA A 52 -6.55 28.36 -22.33
CA ALA A 52 -6.86 29.26 -21.22
C ALA A 52 -7.33 28.49 -19.97
N ALA A 53 -8.18 27.48 -20.14
CA ALA A 53 -8.66 26.66 -19.04
C ALA A 53 -7.52 25.87 -18.36
N ILE A 54 -6.59 25.30 -19.14
CA ILE A 54 -5.45 24.55 -18.61
C ILE A 54 -4.44 25.46 -17.91
N THR A 55 -4.19 26.66 -18.46
CA THR A 55 -3.14 27.57 -17.96
C THR A 55 -3.61 28.50 -16.84
N LEU A 56 -4.85 29.01 -16.89
CA LEU A 56 -5.38 29.97 -15.91
C LEU A 56 -6.17 29.29 -14.77
N HIS A 57 -6.76 28.12 -15.02
CA HIS A 57 -7.60 27.40 -14.05
C HIS A 57 -7.21 25.92 -13.89
N PRO A 58 -5.96 25.62 -13.45
CA PRO A 58 -5.46 24.26 -13.36
C PRO A 58 -6.22 23.37 -12.36
N ASN A 59 -6.99 23.97 -11.44
CA ASN A 59 -7.70 23.29 -10.35
C ASN A 59 -9.21 23.09 -10.60
N GLN A 60 -9.76 23.52 -11.74
CA GLN A 60 -11.20 23.39 -11.99
C GLN A 60 -11.54 22.05 -12.65
N VAL A 61 -12.43 21.27 -12.00
CA VAL A 61 -13.03 20.03 -12.56
C VAL A 61 -13.79 20.26 -13.88
N ARG A 62 -14.16 21.52 -14.18
CA ARG A 62 -14.81 21.88 -15.45
C ARG A 62 -13.88 21.71 -16.66
N THR A 63 -12.56 21.79 -16.49
CA THR A 63 -11.58 21.51 -17.55
C THR A 63 -11.66 20.06 -18.04
N LEU A 64 -12.05 19.15 -17.15
CA LEU A 64 -12.31 17.74 -17.44
C LEU A 64 -13.49 17.57 -18.40
N GLY A 65 -14.58 18.28 -18.13
CA GLY A 65 -15.79 18.24 -18.97
C GLY A 65 -15.53 18.80 -20.37
N SER A 66 -14.71 19.85 -20.49
CA SER A 66 -14.29 20.38 -21.79
C SER A 66 -13.35 19.44 -22.54
N ALA A 67 -12.37 18.80 -21.87
CA ALA A 67 -11.47 17.84 -22.51
C ALA A 67 -12.20 16.59 -23.02
N VAL A 68 -13.14 16.05 -22.22
CA VAL A 68 -13.99 14.91 -22.62
C VAL A 68 -14.98 15.30 -23.73
N ARG A 69 -15.52 16.52 -23.68
CA ARG A 69 -16.38 17.06 -24.75
C ARG A 69 -15.61 17.25 -26.06
N GLU A 70 -14.37 17.69 -26.01
CA GLU A 70 -13.49 17.74 -27.18
C GLU A 70 -13.19 16.34 -27.72
N TRP A 71 -12.94 15.34 -26.87
CA TRP A 71 -12.77 13.95 -27.31
C TRP A 71 -13.99 13.40 -28.07
N ARG A 72 -15.20 13.63 -27.55
CA ARG A 72 -16.43 13.14 -28.21
C ARG A 72 -16.78 13.86 -29.51
N LEU A 73 -16.32 15.09 -29.71
CA LEU A 73 -16.74 15.94 -30.83
C LEU A 73 -15.68 16.14 -31.91
N SER A 74 -14.44 15.70 -31.70
CA SER A 74 -13.32 16.14 -32.52
C SER A 74 -12.67 15.02 -33.34
N LYS A 75 -12.41 15.31 -34.63
CA LYS A 75 -11.48 14.59 -35.52
C LYS A 75 -10.00 14.94 -35.18
N THR A 76 -9.66 15.18 -33.91
CA THR A 76 -8.29 15.58 -33.51
C THR A 76 -7.35 14.40 -33.41
N ASN A 77 -6.05 14.71 -33.41
CA ASN A 77 -4.97 13.73 -33.31
C ASN A 77 -5.11 12.84 -32.06
N LEU A 78 -5.23 11.52 -32.26
CA LEU A 78 -5.35 10.49 -31.22
C LEU A 78 -4.28 10.65 -30.12
N ARG A 79 -3.06 11.06 -30.52
CA ARG A 79 -1.93 11.29 -29.61
C ARG A 79 -2.22 12.37 -28.57
N MET A 80 -2.77 13.50 -28.96
CA MET A 80 -3.12 14.59 -28.05
C MET A 80 -4.14 14.15 -27.00
N THR A 81 -5.20 13.47 -27.45
CA THR A 81 -6.24 12.94 -26.56
C THR A 81 -5.67 11.95 -25.56
N LEU A 82 -4.85 11.00 -26.02
CA LEU A 82 -4.20 10.02 -25.15
C LEU A 82 -3.34 10.71 -24.08
N THR A 83 -2.57 11.75 -24.44
CA THR A 83 -1.76 12.50 -23.49
C THR A 83 -2.60 13.24 -22.44
N LEU A 84 -3.72 13.87 -22.84
CA LEU A 84 -4.62 14.54 -21.89
C LEU A 84 -5.31 13.55 -20.94
N VAL A 85 -5.75 12.40 -21.44
CA VAL A 85 -6.33 11.32 -20.60
C VAL A 85 -5.27 10.78 -19.64
N TRP A 86 -4.04 10.61 -20.11
CA TRP A 86 -2.93 10.16 -19.28
C TRP A 86 -2.62 11.16 -18.14
N ILE A 87 -2.55 12.46 -18.43
CA ILE A 87 -2.39 13.52 -17.41
C ILE A 87 -3.45 13.37 -16.31
N PHE A 88 -4.71 13.15 -16.71
CA PHE A 88 -5.79 12.97 -15.75
C PHE A 88 -5.63 11.70 -14.90
N LEU A 89 -5.32 10.56 -15.51
CA LEU A 89 -5.07 9.31 -14.79
C LEU A 89 -3.87 9.43 -13.84
N ALA A 90 -2.79 10.10 -14.26
CA ALA A 90 -1.63 10.36 -13.43
C ALA A 90 -1.98 11.24 -12.23
N MET A 91 -2.79 12.29 -12.42
CA MET A 91 -3.28 13.13 -11.33
C MET A 91 -4.20 12.36 -10.37
N ALA A 92 -5.12 11.54 -10.91
CA ALA A 92 -6.00 10.70 -10.10
C ALA A 92 -5.22 9.71 -9.22
N TYR A 93 -4.12 9.15 -9.75
CA TYR A 93 -3.21 8.31 -8.97
C TYR A 93 -2.57 9.09 -7.80
N VAL A 94 -2.02 10.30 -8.06
CA VAL A 94 -1.44 11.13 -6.99
C VAL A 94 -2.47 11.48 -5.91
N LEU A 95 -3.73 11.72 -6.29
CA LEU A 95 -4.81 11.96 -5.33
C LEU A 95 -5.21 10.72 -4.53
N ALA A 96 -5.21 9.55 -5.17
CA ALA A 96 -5.54 8.28 -4.52
C ALA A 96 -4.40 7.71 -3.65
N TYR A 97 -3.16 8.13 -3.91
CA TYR A 97 -1.95 7.58 -3.28
C TYR A 97 -2.03 7.46 -1.74
N PRO A 98 -2.37 8.51 -0.96
CA PRO A 98 -2.45 8.39 0.50
C PRO A 98 -3.48 7.35 0.95
N THR A 99 -4.61 7.26 0.23
CA THR A 99 -5.68 6.31 0.56
C THR A 99 -5.24 4.88 0.31
N ILE A 100 -4.49 4.63 -0.77
CA ILE A 100 -4.00 3.28 -1.08
C ILE A 100 -2.90 2.89 -0.07
N VAL A 101 -2.01 3.82 0.29
CA VAL A 101 -0.97 3.59 1.31
C VAL A 101 -1.61 3.28 2.68
N SER A 102 -2.58 4.08 3.10
CA SER A 102 -3.32 3.89 4.35
C SER A 102 -4.11 2.58 4.35
N ALA A 103 -4.66 2.17 3.21
CA ALA A 103 -5.32 0.87 3.07
C ALA A 103 -4.35 -0.32 3.13
N ALA A 104 -3.07 -0.12 2.78
CA ALA A 104 -2.05 -1.15 2.82
C ALA A 104 -1.49 -1.36 4.23
N SER A 105 -1.43 -0.31 5.05
CA SER A 105 -1.11 -0.41 6.48
C SER A 105 -2.34 -0.80 7.28
N SER A 106 -2.19 -1.73 8.23
CA SER A 106 -3.28 -2.11 9.11
C SER A 106 -2.79 -2.54 10.48
N LEU A 107 -3.69 -2.40 11.45
CA LEU A 107 -3.53 -2.84 12.82
C LEU A 107 -4.16 -4.24 12.94
N VAL A 108 -3.36 -5.24 13.27
CA VAL A 108 -3.83 -6.61 13.50
C VAL A 108 -3.64 -6.97 14.97
N GLY A 109 -4.64 -7.62 15.57
CA GLY A 109 -4.48 -8.23 16.90
C GLY A 109 -3.37 -9.28 16.82
N ALA A 110 -2.43 -9.26 17.76
CA ALA A 110 -1.42 -10.30 17.81
C ALA A 110 -2.14 -11.64 18.00
N THR A 111 -1.74 -12.65 17.26
CA THR A 111 -2.26 -14.00 17.46
C THR A 111 -1.32 -14.78 18.34
N THR A 112 -1.87 -15.50 19.31
CA THR A 112 -1.13 -16.54 20.02
C THR A 112 -1.58 -17.90 19.53
N THR A 113 -0.67 -18.87 19.57
CA THR A 113 -0.99 -20.27 19.31
C THR A 113 -1.68 -20.83 20.56
N ALA A 114 -2.75 -21.57 20.32
CA ALA A 114 -3.55 -22.22 21.36
C ALA A 114 -3.89 -23.64 20.92
N ILE A 115 -4.15 -24.51 21.89
CA ILE A 115 -4.60 -25.87 21.66
C ILE A 115 -6.10 -25.92 21.86
N SER A 116 -6.82 -26.50 20.90
CA SER A 116 -8.24 -26.80 21.02
C SER A 116 -8.43 -27.96 22.00
N LEU A 117 -9.28 -27.77 23.00
CA LEU A 117 -9.57 -28.79 24.00
C LEU A 117 -10.82 -29.59 23.62
N PRO A 118 -10.97 -30.84 24.13
CA PRO A 118 -12.16 -31.67 23.89
C PRO A 118 -13.47 -31.05 24.40
N ASN A 119 -13.40 -30.11 25.35
CA ASN A 119 -14.54 -29.40 25.92
C ASN A 119 -14.94 -28.15 25.11
N ASN A 120 -14.44 -28.02 23.86
CA ASN A 120 -14.66 -26.86 23.00
C ASN A 120 -14.03 -25.55 23.53
N GLY A 121 -13.16 -25.64 24.55
CA GLY A 121 -12.33 -24.54 25.03
C GLY A 121 -10.99 -24.47 24.30
N THR A 122 -10.21 -23.42 24.58
CA THR A 122 -8.86 -23.22 24.06
C THR A 122 -7.90 -22.90 25.18
N ALA A 123 -6.69 -23.44 25.12
CA ALA A 123 -5.63 -23.14 26.07
C ALA A 123 -4.45 -22.49 25.34
N PRO A 124 -3.94 -21.34 25.82
CA PRO A 124 -2.69 -20.79 25.31
C PRO A 124 -1.57 -21.83 25.36
N LEU A 125 -0.78 -21.91 24.31
CA LEU A 125 0.21 -22.97 24.14
C LEU A 125 1.24 -23.01 25.29
N GLU A 126 1.66 -21.84 25.76
CA GLU A 126 2.63 -21.72 26.86
C GLU A 126 2.06 -22.28 28.17
N ASP A 127 0.90 -21.78 28.60
CA ASP A 127 0.20 -22.22 29.83
C ASP A 127 -0.15 -23.71 29.77
N PHE A 128 -0.56 -24.19 28.60
CA PHE A 128 -0.88 -25.60 28.39
C PHE A 128 0.32 -26.50 28.60
N PHE A 129 1.54 -26.08 28.25
CA PHE A 129 2.73 -26.90 28.46
C PHE A 129 3.22 -26.94 29.89
N GLU A 130 2.82 -25.98 30.73
CA GLU A 130 3.11 -26.02 32.16
C GLU A 130 2.27 -27.07 32.90
N THR A 131 1.14 -27.50 32.32
CA THR A 131 0.22 -28.47 32.93
C THR A 131 0.45 -29.93 32.53
N ALA A 132 1.70 -30.29 32.19
CA ALA A 132 2.08 -31.66 31.89
C ALA A 132 1.70 -32.59 33.06
N SER A 133 0.97 -33.68 32.76
CA SER A 133 0.43 -34.59 33.77
C SER A 133 0.37 -36.05 33.31
N TYR A 134 0.44 -36.94 34.30
CA TYR A 134 0.17 -38.38 34.16
C TYR A 134 -1.29 -38.63 34.50
N ARG A 135 -1.98 -39.42 33.69
CA ARG A 135 -3.30 -39.98 33.98
C ARG A 135 -3.16 -41.46 34.25
N LEU A 136 -3.57 -41.88 35.44
CA LEU A 136 -3.51 -43.25 35.93
C LEU A 136 -4.93 -43.76 36.16
N ASN A 137 -5.30 -44.84 35.49
CA ASN A 137 -6.59 -45.52 35.68
C ASN A 137 -6.35 -46.92 36.25
N HIS A 138 -7.32 -47.44 37.02
CA HIS A 138 -7.25 -48.78 37.63
C HIS A 138 -6.01 -48.99 38.53
N THR A 139 -5.66 -47.98 39.33
CA THR A 139 -4.44 -47.97 40.15
C THR A 139 -4.40 -49.02 41.25
N GLY A 140 -5.56 -49.54 41.68
CA GLY A 140 -5.67 -50.46 42.81
C GLY A 140 -5.40 -49.82 44.17
N LEU A 141 -5.36 -48.48 44.24
CA LEU A 141 -5.16 -47.72 45.47
C LEU A 141 -6.50 -47.35 46.10
N ASP A 142 -6.69 -47.67 47.38
CA ASP A 142 -7.88 -47.30 48.13
C ASP A 142 -7.97 -45.78 48.33
N GLY A 143 -9.15 -45.20 48.08
CA GLY A 143 -9.42 -43.77 48.29
C GLY A 143 -8.94 -42.83 47.18
N MET A 144 -8.38 -43.34 46.08
CA MET A 144 -8.01 -42.55 44.91
C MET A 144 -9.14 -42.49 43.87
N PRO A 145 -9.25 -41.39 43.09
CA PRO A 145 -10.23 -41.30 42.01
C PRO A 145 -9.97 -42.34 40.92
N SER A 146 -11.03 -42.74 40.20
CA SER A 146 -10.97 -43.73 39.12
C SER A 146 -10.05 -43.32 37.96
N SER A 147 -9.92 -42.01 37.73
CA SER A 147 -8.91 -41.41 36.86
C SER A 147 -8.09 -40.43 37.69
N TRP A 148 -6.92 -40.88 38.14
CA TRP A 148 -6.01 -40.07 38.95
C TRP A 148 -5.07 -39.28 38.03
N ILE A 149 -5.19 -37.96 38.07
CA ILE A 149 -4.35 -37.04 37.29
C ILE A 149 -3.32 -36.41 38.22
N VAL A 150 -2.04 -36.53 37.88
CA VAL A 150 -0.91 -36.07 38.70
C VAL A 150 -0.01 -35.19 37.84
N SER A 151 0.32 -33.99 38.31
CA SER A 151 1.27 -33.12 37.61
C SER A 151 2.66 -33.74 37.58
N VAL A 152 3.37 -33.61 36.45
CA VAL A 152 4.76 -34.08 36.32
C VAL A 152 5.67 -33.42 37.37
N ASN A 153 5.37 -32.18 37.76
CA ASN A 153 6.15 -31.43 38.74
C ASN A 153 6.08 -32.03 40.15
N ASP A 154 4.95 -32.69 40.48
CA ASP A 154 4.75 -33.34 41.79
C ASP A 154 5.43 -34.72 41.84
N VAL A 155 5.87 -35.25 40.70
CA VAL A 155 6.45 -36.59 40.59
C VAL A 155 7.97 -36.54 40.70
N THR A 156 8.47 -37.16 41.77
CA THR A 156 9.91 -37.20 42.09
C THR A 156 10.61 -38.40 41.46
N ARG A 157 9.98 -39.59 41.49
CA ARG A 157 10.49 -40.83 40.89
C ARG A 157 9.35 -41.67 40.32
N ILE A 158 9.65 -42.36 39.22
CA ILE A 158 8.75 -43.28 38.52
C ILE A 158 9.39 -44.66 38.39
N GLY A 159 8.58 -45.71 38.57
CA GLY A 159 8.93 -47.08 38.22
C GLY A 159 8.79 -47.35 36.72
N ASP A 160 9.28 -48.51 36.31
CA ASP A 160 9.40 -48.93 34.90
C ASP A 160 8.07 -48.89 34.14
N LEU A 161 6.95 -49.22 34.80
CA LEU A 161 5.61 -49.17 34.21
C LEU A 161 5.26 -47.80 33.61
N VAL A 162 5.54 -46.71 34.35
CA VAL A 162 5.27 -45.34 33.89
C VAL A 162 6.40 -44.84 32.99
N TYR A 163 7.62 -45.30 33.26
CA TYR A 163 8.79 -44.92 32.48
C TYR A 163 8.65 -45.35 31.02
N ASP A 164 8.37 -46.62 30.73
CA ASP A 164 8.35 -47.14 29.36
C ASP A 164 7.31 -46.44 28.46
N VAL A 165 6.21 -45.98 29.06
CA VAL A 165 5.11 -45.33 28.32
C VAL A 165 5.39 -43.85 28.06
N CYS A 166 6.03 -43.15 28.99
CA CYS A 166 5.97 -41.69 29.02
C CYS A 166 7.29 -40.94 29.18
N SER A 167 8.29 -41.53 29.84
CA SER A 167 9.54 -40.83 30.16
C SER A 167 10.42 -40.53 28.93
N GLN A 168 10.17 -41.26 27.83
CA GLN A 168 10.82 -41.08 26.54
C GLN A 168 10.42 -39.78 25.86
N ILE A 169 9.38 -39.09 26.36
CA ILE A 169 8.88 -37.82 25.82
C ILE A 169 9.47 -36.65 26.62
N MET A 170 10.07 -35.68 25.92
CA MET A 170 10.91 -34.61 26.50
C MET A 170 10.29 -33.80 27.65
N ARG A 171 8.95 -33.73 27.77
CA ARG A 171 8.23 -32.97 28.81
C ARG A 171 7.67 -33.80 29.98
N PHE A 172 7.77 -35.13 29.91
CA PHE A 172 7.26 -36.05 30.93
C PHE A 172 8.40 -36.71 31.72
N LYS A 173 9.54 -36.02 31.81
CA LYS A 173 10.63 -36.40 32.70
C LYS A 173 10.34 -35.85 34.09
N THR A 174 10.54 -36.68 35.11
CA THR A 174 10.34 -36.28 36.50
C THR A 174 11.26 -35.13 36.88
N ALA A 175 10.80 -34.26 37.78
CA ALA A 175 11.56 -33.08 38.24
C ALA A 175 12.93 -33.44 38.87
N GLY A 176 13.10 -34.68 39.34
CA GLY A 176 14.32 -35.18 39.96
C GLY A 176 15.36 -35.83 39.03
N GLY A 177 15.08 -35.95 37.72
CA GLY A 177 16.03 -36.46 36.71
C GLY A 177 16.53 -37.91 36.88
N GLY A 178 16.12 -38.64 37.91
CA GLY A 178 16.67 -39.95 38.24
C GLY A 178 15.75 -41.09 37.84
N TRP A 179 16.19 -41.91 36.89
CA TRP A 179 15.78 -43.31 36.84
C TRP A 179 16.10 -43.94 38.19
N GLY A 180 15.06 -44.29 38.94
CA GLY A 180 15.16 -44.39 40.37
C GLY A 180 15.32 -45.79 40.92
N GLY A 181 15.59 -46.82 40.11
CA GLY A 181 15.78 -48.21 40.58
C GLY A 181 14.69 -48.69 41.54
N THR A 182 13.47 -48.16 41.40
CA THR A 182 12.31 -48.53 42.22
C THR A 182 11.67 -49.78 41.63
N SER A 183 10.92 -50.54 42.44
CA SER A 183 10.13 -51.67 41.93
C SER A 183 9.22 -51.24 40.77
N TYR A 184 8.97 -52.16 39.83
CA TYR A 184 8.26 -51.95 38.55
C TYR A 184 6.99 -51.07 38.67
N ASN A 185 6.23 -51.23 39.77
CA ASN A 185 4.95 -50.55 40.02
C ASN A 185 5.01 -49.33 40.94
N ASN A 186 6.18 -48.92 41.42
CA ASN A 186 6.25 -47.84 42.41
C ASN A 186 6.17 -46.48 41.74
N PHE A 187 5.38 -45.57 42.31
CA PHE A 187 5.17 -44.22 41.82
C PHE A 187 5.26 -43.24 43.00
N ILE A 188 6.20 -42.28 42.96
CA ILE A 188 6.47 -41.38 44.08
C ILE A 188 6.01 -39.95 43.77
N VAL A 189 4.95 -39.51 44.45
CA VAL A 189 4.34 -38.18 44.31
C VAL A 189 4.52 -37.41 45.61
N ASN A 190 5.07 -36.20 45.56
CA ASN A 190 5.30 -35.33 46.72
C ASN A 190 5.99 -36.06 47.89
N GLY A 191 6.95 -36.95 47.58
CA GLY A 191 7.69 -37.76 48.55
C GLY A 191 6.95 -38.99 49.10
N THR A 192 5.68 -39.19 48.76
CA THR A 192 4.90 -40.37 49.17
C THR A 192 5.00 -41.47 48.12
N THR A 193 5.32 -42.70 48.54
CA THR A 193 5.41 -43.86 47.64
C THR A 193 4.07 -44.57 47.53
N TYR A 194 3.57 -44.70 46.30
CA TYR A 194 2.38 -45.47 45.95
C TYR A 194 2.79 -46.71 45.16
N THR A 195 2.24 -47.86 45.51
CA THR A 195 2.45 -49.11 44.77
C THR A 195 1.24 -49.36 43.89
N LEU A 196 1.42 -49.25 42.57
CA LEU A 196 0.37 -49.41 41.58
C LEU A 196 0.04 -50.90 41.35
N SER A 197 -1.21 -51.19 40.98
CA SER A 197 -1.60 -52.53 40.48
C SER A 197 -0.96 -52.81 39.11
N ASN A 198 -0.76 -54.08 38.78
CA ASN A 198 -0.33 -54.50 37.44
C ASN A 198 -1.37 -54.16 36.35
N ASP A 199 -2.64 -53.98 36.73
CA ASP A 199 -3.73 -53.61 35.81
C ASP A 199 -3.80 -52.09 35.54
N THR A 200 -2.86 -51.31 36.09
CA THR A 200 -2.86 -49.85 35.98
C THR A 200 -2.61 -49.43 34.53
N GLN A 201 -3.51 -48.61 33.98
CA GLN A 201 -3.34 -48.00 32.67
C GLN A 201 -2.76 -46.59 32.81
N VAL A 202 -1.61 -46.38 32.16
CA VAL A 202 -0.90 -45.09 32.16
C VAL A 202 -1.13 -44.34 30.85
N ALA A 203 -1.46 -43.06 30.95
CA ALA A 203 -1.51 -42.14 29.82
C ALA A 203 -0.80 -40.84 30.17
N CYS A 204 -0.14 -40.23 29.19
CA CYS A 204 0.57 -38.97 29.37
C CYS A 204 -0.01 -37.90 28.48
N GLY A 205 -0.06 -36.68 28.98
CA GLY A 205 -0.80 -35.60 28.37
C GLY A 205 -0.74 -34.31 29.18
N PHE A 206 -1.61 -33.37 28.85
CA PHE A 206 -1.70 -32.10 29.54
C PHE A 206 -3.09 -31.93 30.10
N TYR A 207 -3.19 -31.39 31.31
CA TYR A 207 -4.46 -31.20 32.01
C TYR A 207 -4.71 -29.71 32.22
N TYR A 208 -5.64 -29.15 31.45
CA TYR A 208 -5.95 -27.72 31.49
C TYR A 208 -7.46 -27.53 31.67
N GLU A 209 -7.85 -26.71 32.65
CA GLU A 209 -9.25 -26.34 32.96
C GLU A 209 -10.26 -27.49 32.87
N GLY A 210 -9.95 -28.63 33.50
CA GLY A 210 -10.87 -29.78 33.58
C GLY A 210 -10.78 -30.77 32.42
N ALA A 211 -10.03 -30.47 31.36
CA ALA A 211 -9.84 -31.34 30.21
C ALA A 211 -8.41 -31.90 30.15
N PHE A 212 -8.29 -33.20 29.84
CA PHE A 212 -7.01 -33.85 29.62
C PHE A 212 -6.85 -34.20 28.15
N VAL A 213 -5.76 -33.77 27.55
CA VAL A 213 -5.41 -34.08 26.17
C VAL A 213 -4.26 -35.08 26.20
N ARG A 214 -4.51 -36.28 25.65
CA ARG A 214 -3.50 -37.35 25.61
C ARG A 214 -2.45 -37.05 24.53
N ALA A 215 -1.18 -37.24 24.89
CA ALA A 215 -0.06 -37.23 23.95
C ALA A 215 0.03 -38.57 23.20
N ASP A 216 0.24 -38.51 21.90
CA ASP A 216 0.48 -39.69 21.05
C ASP A 216 1.90 -40.23 21.26
N THR A 217 2.04 -41.25 22.10
CA THR A 217 3.33 -41.85 22.48
C THR A 217 4.07 -42.53 21.31
N SER A 218 3.44 -42.70 20.14
CA SER A 218 4.06 -43.30 18.95
C SER A 218 4.94 -42.32 18.16
N LYS A 219 4.76 -41.01 18.39
CA LYS A 219 5.48 -39.95 17.68
C LYS A 219 6.58 -39.40 18.58
N GLN A 220 7.83 -39.69 18.24
CA GLN A 220 9.00 -39.27 19.06
C GLN A 220 9.51 -37.86 18.72
N SER A 221 8.94 -37.22 17.70
CA SER A 221 9.49 -36.01 17.09
C SER A 221 8.72 -34.77 17.52
N SER A 222 9.26 -33.96 18.44
CA SER A 222 8.80 -32.60 18.77
C SER A 222 7.35 -32.42 19.24
N ILE A 223 7.12 -31.42 20.09
CA ILE A 223 5.81 -31.15 20.69
C ILE A 223 4.72 -30.82 19.65
N GLN A 224 5.09 -30.16 18.54
CA GLN A 224 4.16 -29.84 17.45
C GLN A 224 3.55 -31.11 16.85
N THR A 225 4.36 -32.13 16.58
CA THR A 225 3.88 -33.34 15.89
C THR A 225 2.90 -34.18 16.71
N PHE A 226 2.85 -34.00 18.04
CA PHE A 226 1.82 -34.61 18.89
C PHE A 226 0.44 -33.96 18.69
N TYR A 227 0.40 -32.67 18.36
CA TYR A 227 -0.81 -31.85 18.41
C TYR A 227 -1.08 -31.03 17.13
N ASP A 228 -0.43 -31.34 16.01
CA ASP A 228 -0.59 -30.61 14.74
C ASP A 228 -2.07 -30.35 14.35
N ASN A 229 -2.97 -31.30 14.63
CA ASN A 229 -4.40 -31.19 14.31
C ASN A 229 -5.23 -30.41 15.36
N LEU A 230 -4.64 -30.05 16.50
CA LEU A 230 -5.29 -29.36 17.61
C LEU A 230 -4.79 -27.92 17.78
N ILE A 231 -3.72 -27.54 17.08
CA ILE A 231 -3.17 -26.19 17.12
C ILE A 231 -4.09 -25.24 16.34
N THR A 232 -4.52 -24.17 17.01
CA THR A 232 -5.37 -23.10 16.48
C THR A 232 -4.76 -21.75 16.86
N CYS A 233 -5.03 -20.72 16.06
CA CYS A 233 -4.59 -19.36 16.38
C CYS A 233 -5.75 -18.58 16.99
N ILE A 234 -5.53 -17.99 18.16
CA ILE A 234 -6.51 -17.13 18.84
C ILE A 234 -5.96 -15.71 18.96
N PRO A 235 -6.83 -14.68 18.92
CA PRO A 235 -6.41 -13.31 19.14
C PRO A 235 -5.98 -13.13 20.61
N ASP A 236 -4.79 -12.58 20.80
CA ASP A 236 -4.29 -12.12 22.09
C ASP A 236 -4.88 -10.73 22.37
N SER A 237 -5.67 -10.60 23.44
CA SER A 237 -6.46 -9.41 23.73
C SER A 237 -5.62 -8.17 24.03
N ASP A 238 -4.38 -8.34 24.51
CA ASP A 238 -3.57 -7.23 25.03
C ASP A 238 -2.39 -6.85 24.14
N ARG A 239 -2.14 -7.64 23.09
CA ARG A 239 -1.04 -7.42 22.15
C ARG A 239 -1.57 -7.09 20.77
N TYR A 240 -1.12 -5.97 20.23
CA TYR A 240 -1.34 -5.56 18.84
C TYR A 240 -0.05 -5.67 18.05
N GLN A 241 -0.18 -5.77 16.74
CA GLN A 241 0.91 -5.70 15.77
C GLN A 241 0.50 -4.69 14.69
N TRP A 242 1.43 -3.78 14.38
CA TRP A 242 1.32 -2.92 13.22
C TRP A 242 2.05 -3.59 12.06
N GLY A 243 1.43 -3.62 10.90
CA GLY A 243 2.00 -4.26 9.73
C GLY A 243 1.45 -3.70 8.44
N VAL A 244 2.09 -4.10 7.34
CA VAL A 244 1.66 -3.76 6.00
C VAL A 244 1.28 -5.05 5.29
N SER A 245 0.14 -5.03 4.60
CA SER A 245 -0.28 -6.15 3.76
C SER A 245 0.68 -6.31 2.59
N TRP A 246 1.34 -7.46 2.53
CA TRP A 246 2.28 -7.80 1.46
C TRP A 246 1.63 -7.72 0.06
N GLU A 247 0.41 -8.24 -0.07
CA GLU A 247 -0.31 -8.24 -1.36
C GLU A 247 -0.60 -6.82 -1.85
N LEU A 248 -1.02 -5.93 -0.92
CA LEU A 248 -1.27 -4.53 -1.25
C LEU A 248 0.02 -3.77 -1.54
N LEU A 249 1.12 -4.12 -0.85
CA LEU A 249 2.44 -3.54 -1.11
C LEU A 249 2.95 -3.90 -2.51
N LEU A 250 2.73 -5.13 -2.97
CA LEU A 250 3.05 -5.53 -4.35
C LEU A 250 2.25 -4.73 -5.39
N ILE A 251 0.95 -4.56 -5.17
CA ILE A 251 0.09 -3.76 -6.07
C ILE A 251 0.56 -2.31 -6.09
N LEU A 252 0.84 -1.73 -4.92
CA LEU A 252 1.38 -0.37 -4.78
C LEU A 252 2.70 -0.21 -5.54
N LEU A 253 3.59 -1.18 -5.43
CA LEU A 253 4.89 -1.18 -6.12
C LEU A 253 4.71 -1.21 -7.65
N ILE A 254 3.83 -2.07 -8.16
CA ILE A 254 3.53 -2.15 -9.60
C ILE A 254 2.96 -0.81 -10.08
N LEU A 255 1.96 -0.27 -9.38
CA LEU A 255 1.36 1.02 -9.73
C LEU A 255 2.38 2.16 -9.70
N GLN A 256 3.26 2.20 -8.70
CA GLN A 256 4.31 3.22 -8.59
C GLN A 256 5.32 3.11 -9.74
N ILE A 257 5.72 1.89 -10.12
CA ILE A 257 6.61 1.67 -11.27
C ILE A 257 5.93 2.11 -12.56
N THR A 258 4.70 1.68 -12.81
CA THR A 258 3.94 2.09 -14.01
C THR A 258 3.76 3.60 -14.07
N TRP A 259 3.41 4.24 -12.95
CA TRP A 259 3.27 5.69 -12.90
C TRP A 259 4.61 6.40 -13.17
N SER A 260 5.69 5.96 -12.50
CA SER A 260 7.00 6.61 -12.64
C SER A 260 7.58 6.43 -14.04
N THR A 261 7.45 5.23 -14.62
CA THR A 261 7.92 4.96 -15.98
C THR A 261 7.14 5.74 -17.03
N THR A 262 5.80 5.79 -16.93
CA THR A 262 5.00 6.58 -17.88
C THR A 262 5.31 8.07 -17.77
N LEU A 263 5.48 8.60 -16.56
CA LEU A 263 5.84 9.99 -16.33
C LEU A 263 7.23 10.33 -16.89
N LEU A 264 8.20 9.44 -16.70
CA LEU A 264 9.55 9.58 -17.27
C LEU A 264 9.53 9.57 -18.79
N LEU A 265 8.82 8.62 -19.42
CA LEU A 265 8.74 8.51 -20.88
C LEU A 265 8.12 9.75 -21.50
N VAL A 266 7.03 10.26 -20.92
CA VAL A 266 6.36 11.46 -21.41
C VAL A 266 7.22 12.71 -21.18
N TRP A 267 7.96 12.79 -20.06
CA TRP A 267 8.89 13.89 -19.81
C TRP A 267 10.08 13.90 -20.79
N ILE A 268 10.67 12.74 -21.08
CA ILE A 268 11.70 12.59 -22.11
C ILE A 268 11.15 13.04 -23.46
N ASP A 269 9.96 12.54 -23.83
CA ASP A 269 9.31 12.89 -25.10
C ASP A 269 9.01 14.39 -25.20
N ALA A 270 8.63 15.04 -24.08
CA ALA A 270 8.46 16.48 -24.01
C ALA A 270 9.79 17.24 -24.19
N THR A 271 10.83 16.84 -23.46
CA THR A 271 12.12 17.55 -23.44
C THR A 271 12.87 17.45 -24.77
N PHE A 272 12.83 16.29 -25.45
CA PHE A 272 13.56 16.09 -26.71
C PHE A 272 12.84 16.66 -27.93
N HIS A 273 11.51 16.74 -27.92
CA HIS A 273 10.75 17.15 -29.10
C HIS A 273 10.10 18.54 -28.99
N SER A 274 10.28 19.26 -27.89
CA SER A 274 9.72 20.60 -27.69
C SER A 274 10.82 21.67 -27.68
N ASP A 275 10.77 22.55 -28.68
CA ASP A 275 11.73 23.64 -28.84
C ASP A 275 11.59 24.69 -27.71
N LEU A 276 10.38 24.92 -27.20
CA LEU A 276 10.17 25.88 -26.10
C LEU A 276 10.66 25.34 -24.77
N VAL A 277 10.46 24.03 -24.51
CA VAL A 277 10.99 23.39 -23.31
C VAL A 277 12.52 23.40 -23.34
N GLN A 278 13.15 23.10 -24.49
CA GLN A 278 14.62 23.18 -24.63
C GLN A 278 15.17 24.58 -24.41
N LYS A 279 14.42 25.63 -24.80
CA LYS A 279 14.77 27.03 -24.55
C LYS A 279 14.47 27.48 -23.11
N GLY A 280 14.08 26.56 -22.23
CA GLY A 280 13.81 26.83 -20.81
C GLY A 280 12.53 27.63 -20.57
N ARG A 281 11.61 27.66 -21.55
CA ARG A 281 10.37 28.41 -21.44
C ARG A 281 9.36 27.61 -20.61
N ASN A 282 9.12 28.05 -19.38
CA ASN A 282 8.09 27.48 -18.51
C ASN A 282 6.74 28.20 -18.69
N MET A 283 5.64 27.45 -18.66
CA MET A 283 4.26 27.96 -18.55
C MET A 283 3.97 28.54 -17.15
N GLY A 284 4.65 29.64 -16.81
CA GLY A 284 4.31 30.43 -15.63
C GLY A 284 3.02 31.23 -15.85
N THR A 285 2.27 31.51 -14.78
CA THR A 285 0.98 32.22 -14.84
C THR A 285 1.05 33.55 -15.62
N TRP A 286 2.06 34.38 -15.33
CA TRP A 286 2.23 35.67 -16.01
C TRP A 286 2.61 35.52 -17.48
N ARG A 287 3.36 34.48 -17.82
CA ARG A 287 3.73 34.20 -19.20
C ARG A 287 2.53 33.69 -19.99
N ALA A 288 1.74 32.79 -19.40
CA ALA A 288 0.49 32.34 -19.98
C ALA A 288 -0.52 33.49 -20.19
N LEU A 289 -0.59 34.43 -19.24
CA LEU A 289 -1.44 35.61 -19.38
C LEU A 289 -1.00 36.49 -20.56
N LEU A 290 0.31 36.75 -20.69
CA LEU A 290 0.86 37.51 -21.83
C LEU A 290 0.63 36.78 -23.15
N ASP A 291 0.87 35.46 -23.18
CA ASP A 291 0.68 34.62 -24.36
C ASP A 291 -0.78 34.54 -24.80
N LEU A 292 -1.73 34.61 -23.87
CA LEU A 292 -3.16 34.66 -24.18
C LEU A 292 -3.61 36.05 -24.60
N ALA A 293 -3.12 37.09 -23.93
CA ALA A 293 -3.52 38.47 -24.17
C ALA A 293 -3.05 38.97 -25.53
N GLU A 294 -1.85 38.59 -25.99
CA GLU A 294 -1.29 39.06 -27.26
C GLU A 294 -2.18 38.71 -28.48
N PRO A 295 -2.50 37.44 -28.79
CA PRO A 295 -3.37 37.11 -29.91
C PRO A 295 -4.78 37.66 -29.74
N LEU A 296 -5.32 37.67 -28.52
CA LEU A 296 -6.65 38.23 -28.27
C LEU A 296 -6.68 39.74 -28.55
N SER A 297 -5.67 40.48 -28.12
CA SER A 297 -5.55 41.93 -28.37
C SER A 297 -5.38 42.24 -29.86
N LYS A 298 -4.60 41.42 -30.59
CA LYS A 298 -4.46 41.56 -32.05
C LYS A 298 -5.79 41.33 -32.77
N ALA A 299 -6.59 40.35 -32.34
CA ALA A 299 -7.90 40.08 -32.91
C ALA A 299 -8.95 41.16 -32.58
N LEU A 300 -8.88 41.77 -31.40
CA LEU A 300 -9.82 42.80 -30.93
C LEU A 300 -9.46 44.23 -31.38
N GLY A 301 -8.22 44.46 -31.82
CA GLY A 301 -7.76 45.79 -32.25
C GLY A 301 -7.48 46.75 -31.08
N VAL A 302 -7.45 48.05 -31.37
CA VAL A 302 -6.99 49.09 -30.42
C VAL A 302 -7.99 49.35 -29.28
N ASP A 303 -9.26 48.99 -29.46
CA ASP A 303 -10.38 49.37 -28.59
C ASP A 303 -10.86 48.24 -27.65
N VAL A 304 -9.92 47.46 -27.10
CA VAL A 304 -10.19 46.27 -26.26
C VAL A 304 -11.05 46.59 -25.02
N GLY A 305 -10.96 47.82 -24.48
CA GLY A 305 -11.68 48.24 -23.27
C GLY A 305 -13.16 48.57 -23.47
N LEU A 306 -13.65 48.59 -24.72
CA LEU A 306 -15.05 48.96 -25.04
C LEU A 306 -16.01 47.77 -25.08
N TYR A 307 -15.49 46.54 -25.13
CA TYR A 307 -16.32 45.34 -25.24
C TYR A 307 -16.94 44.92 -23.90
N SER A 308 -18.22 44.57 -23.91
CA SER A 308 -18.89 43.93 -22.79
C SER A 308 -18.47 42.46 -22.63
N GLN A 309 -18.68 41.87 -21.44
CA GLN A 309 -18.32 40.46 -21.18
C GLN A 309 -19.03 39.49 -22.14
N ASP A 310 -20.30 39.76 -22.47
CA ASP A 310 -21.09 38.91 -23.38
C ASP A 310 -20.58 38.99 -24.82
N GLU A 311 -20.16 40.18 -25.28
CA GLU A 311 -19.52 40.37 -26.59
C GLU A 311 -18.15 39.70 -26.63
N LEU A 312 -17.36 39.79 -25.56
CA LEU A 312 -16.07 39.13 -25.46
C LEU A 312 -16.21 37.61 -25.55
N ASP A 313 -17.17 37.03 -24.83
CA ASP A 313 -17.48 35.60 -24.88
C ASP A 313 -17.95 35.18 -26.27
N GLN A 314 -18.74 36.02 -26.95
CA GLN A 314 -19.19 35.76 -28.32
C GLN A 314 -18.03 35.79 -29.31
N ILE A 315 -17.14 36.78 -29.22
CA ILE A 315 -15.95 36.92 -30.07
C ILE A 315 -14.98 35.75 -29.87
N VAL A 316 -14.69 35.37 -28.62
CA VAL A 316 -13.86 34.20 -28.28
C VAL A 316 -14.48 32.90 -28.82
N ARG A 317 -15.81 32.76 -28.77
CA ARG A 317 -16.51 31.61 -29.34
C ARG A 317 -16.49 31.61 -30.87
N GLN A 318 -16.51 32.78 -31.49
CA GLN A 318 -16.51 32.95 -32.94
C GLN A 318 -15.11 32.74 -33.55
N HIS A 319 -14.06 33.17 -32.83
CA HIS A 319 -12.65 33.01 -33.18
C HIS A 319 -12.04 31.69 -32.67
N GLN A 320 -12.81 30.62 -32.54
CA GLN A 320 -12.41 29.28 -32.05
C GLN A 320 -11.26 28.56 -32.81
N LEU A 321 -10.44 29.30 -33.55
CA LEU A 321 -9.28 28.85 -34.27
C LEU A 321 -8.26 28.24 -33.29
N PRO A 322 -7.64 27.11 -33.66
CA PRO A 322 -6.55 26.55 -32.89
C PRO A 322 -5.42 27.56 -32.79
N VAL A 323 -4.80 27.61 -31.62
CA VAL A 323 -3.78 28.58 -31.27
C VAL A 323 -2.46 27.86 -31.15
N LYS A 324 -1.44 28.31 -31.89
CA LYS A 324 -0.13 27.65 -31.98
C LYS A 324 0.98 28.64 -31.64
N TYR A 325 2.06 28.14 -31.06
CA TYR A 325 3.29 28.92 -30.91
C TYR A 325 4.00 29.08 -32.27
N GLU A 326 4.36 30.32 -32.60
CA GLU A 326 5.20 30.68 -33.74
C GLU A 326 6.52 31.27 -33.23
N ILE A 327 7.63 30.89 -33.86
CA ILE A 327 8.97 31.40 -33.56
C ILE A 327 9.37 32.31 -34.72
N LYS A 328 9.43 33.62 -34.48
CA LYS A 328 9.96 34.61 -35.42
C LYS A 328 11.37 35.00 -35.00
N SER A 329 12.31 34.94 -35.94
CA SER A 329 13.68 35.42 -35.72
C SER A 329 13.78 36.82 -36.31
N ASP A 330 13.83 37.84 -35.47
CA ASP A 330 14.08 39.22 -35.87
C ASP A 330 15.56 39.56 -35.68
N GLU A 331 16.13 40.34 -36.60
CA GLU A 331 17.45 40.95 -36.39
C GLU A 331 17.30 42.16 -35.46
N ASP A 332 18.03 42.14 -34.35
CA ASP A 332 18.15 43.27 -33.42
C ASP A 332 18.85 44.46 -34.10
N ARG A 333 18.64 45.66 -33.57
CA ARG A 333 19.27 46.91 -34.01
C ARG A 333 20.81 46.88 -33.95
N ASN A 334 21.39 45.93 -33.23
CA ASN A 334 22.84 45.68 -33.14
C ASN A 334 23.33 44.47 -33.99
N GLY A 335 22.48 43.89 -34.85
CA GLY A 335 22.85 42.74 -35.69
C GLY A 335 22.86 41.39 -34.96
N GLY A 336 22.27 41.32 -33.76
CA GLY A 336 22.06 40.05 -33.04
C GLY A 336 20.72 39.42 -33.43
N LEU A 337 20.68 38.09 -33.59
CA LEU A 337 19.42 37.39 -33.89
C LEU A 337 18.58 37.26 -32.60
N VAL A 338 17.42 37.90 -32.54
CA VAL A 338 16.46 37.81 -31.42
C VAL A 338 15.29 36.93 -31.85
N GLN A 339 15.08 35.82 -31.15
CA GLN A 339 13.93 34.95 -31.40
C GLN A 339 12.75 35.38 -30.54
N ASN A 340 11.73 35.95 -31.17
CA ASN A 340 10.45 36.23 -30.55
C ASN A 340 9.53 35.02 -30.70
N VAL A 341 8.91 34.60 -29.61
CA VAL A 341 7.98 33.47 -29.61
C VAL A 341 6.64 33.97 -29.10
N SER A 342 5.69 34.08 -30.03
CA SER A 342 4.32 34.54 -29.78
C SER A 342 3.32 33.44 -30.07
N LEU A 343 2.20 33.50 -29.37
CA LEU A 343 1.06 32.62 -29.59
C LEU A 343 0.17 33.25 -30.68
N VAL A 344 -0.16 32.50 -31.74
CA VAL A 344 -0.86 33.03 -32.94
C VAL A 344 -2.03 32.13 -33.34
N PHE A 345 -3.09 32.70 -33.92
CA PHE A 345 -4.20 31.93 -34.48
C PHE A 345 -3.79 31.24 -35.78
N ASN A 346 -4.22 29.99 -35.98
CA ASN A 346 -3.81 29.16 -37.11
C ASN A 346 -4.19 29.73 -38.51
N SER A 347 -5.08 30.72 -38.62
CA SER A 347 -5.39 31.39 -39.89
C SER A 347 -4.35 32.42 -40.34
N GLU A 348 -3.54 32.96 -39.43
CA GLU A 348 -2.49 33.95 -39.74
C GLU A 348 -1.15 33.28 -40.07
N ALA A 349 -0.93 32.04 -39.61
CA ALA A 349 0.31 31.30 -39.86
C ALA A 349 0.56 30.98 -41.34
N SER A 350 -0.45 31.11 -42.22
CA SER A 350 -0.30 30.90 -43.67
C SER A 350 0.11 32.14 -44.46
N ASP A 351 0.07 33.35 -43.87
CA ASP A 351 0.31 34.61 -44.60
C ASP A 351 1.73 35.18 -44.39
N GLY A 352 2.54 34.55 -43.51
CA GLY A 352 3.93 34.93 -43.23
C GLY A 352 4.99 34.38 -44.19
N GLY A 353 4.57 33.74 -45.29
CA GLY A 353 5.47 33.04 -46.22
C GLY A 353 5.89 33.86 -47.44
N VAL A 354 7.04 34.52 -47.36
CA VAL A 354 7.93 34.87 -48.49
C VAL A 354 7.46 36.04 -49.40
N GLN A 355 7.67 37.28 -48.95
CA GLN A 355 8.09 38.34 -49.87
C GLN A 355 9.59 38.20 -50.14
N ARG A 356 9.94 37.47 -51.21
CA ARG A 356 11.26 37.60 -51.85
C ARG A 356 11.27 38.93 -52.59
N HIS A 357 12.00 39.92 -52.06
CA HIS A 357 12.47 41.03 -52.86
C HIS A 357 13.58 40.54 -53.79
N LEU A 358 13.46 40.98 -55.05
CA LEU A 358 14.27 40.78 -56.27
C LEU A 358 15.74 40.38 -56.10
#